data_AF-A0A564Q8R7-F1
#
_entry.id   AF-A0A564Q8R7-F1
#
_cell.length_a   1.000
_cell.length_b   1.000
_cell.length_c   1.000
_cell.angle_alpha   90.00
_cell.angle_beta   90.00
_cell.angle_gamma   90.00
#
_symmetry.space_group_name_H-M   'P 1'
#
loop_
_entity.id
_entity.type
_entity.pdbx_description
1 polymer ?
#
loop_
_entity_poly.entity_id
_entity_poly.type
_entity_poly.pdbx_seq_one_letter_code
_entity_poly.pdbx_strand_id
1 'polypeptide(L)' 'MIEAMLCHGMVIIGDPIKTGGHYGVVSIGKPDDETLEACKEFGRRVGELVKKLG' A
#
# COMPACT_ATOMS: atom_id res chain seq x y z
N MET A 1 11.79 3.68 6.73
CA MET A 1 10.65 4.61 6.58
C MET A 1 9.48 4.22 7.48
N ILE A 2 9.05 2.95 7.48
CA ILE A 2 7.96 2.45 8.35
C ILE A 2 8.20 2.78 9.83
N GLU A 3 9.41 2.59 10.34
CA GLU A 3 9.75 2.91 11.74
C GLU A 3 9.49 4.39 12.08
N ALA A 4 9.82 5.32 11.19
CA ALA A 4 9.55 6.73 11.40
C ALA A 4 8.04 7.01 11.46
N MET A 5 7.24 6.41 10.58
CA MET A 5 5.78 6.52 10.60
C MET A 5 5.18 5.97 11.90
N LEU A 6 5.73 4.86 12.43
CA LEU A 6 5.34 4.31 13.72
C LEU A 6 5.66 5.26 14.88
N CYS A 7 6.86 5.87 14.88
CA CYS A 7 7.22 6.89 15.88
C CYS A 7 6.26 8.11 15.88
N HIS A 8 5.65 8.43 14.74
CA HIS A 8 4.67 9.51 14.62
C HIS A 8 3.22 9.07 14.87
N GLY A 9 3.00 7.81 15.29
CA GLY A 9 1.66 7.31 15.61
C GLY A 9 0.77 7.05 14.39
N MET A 10 1.36 6.89 13.20
CA MET A 10 0.58 6.57 11.99
C MET A 10 0.15 5.09 11.99
N VAL A 11 -1.08 4.84 11.53
CA VAL A 11 -1.54 3.48 11.21
C VAL A 11 -0.97 3.08 9.85
N ILE A 12 -0.26 1.96 9.80
CA ILE A 12 0.39 1.45 8.59
C ILE A 12 -0.32 0.20 8.11
N ILE A 13 -0.78 0.23 6.85
CA ILE A 13 -1.39 -0.92 6.17
C ILE A 13 -0.43 -1.43 5.09
N GLY A 14 -0.14 -2.73 5.14
CA GLY A 14 0.61 -3.41 4.10
C GLY A 14 -0.26 -3.83 2.92
N ASP A 15 0.35 -4.49 1.94
CA ASP A 15 -0.36 -5.06 0.79
C ASP A 15 -0.38 -6.60 0.85
N PRO A 16 -1.46 -7.26 0.38
CA PRO A 16 -1.45 -8.71 0.26
C PRO A 16 -0.28 -9.21 -0.60
N ILE A 17 0.30 -10.36 -0.20
CA ILE A 17 1.42 -11.00 -0.92
C ILE A 17 1.11 -11.18 -2.41
N LYS A 18 -0.15 -11.49 -2.73
CA LYS A 18 -0.60 -11.77 -4.10
C LYS A 18 -0.63 -10.55 -5.02
N THR A 19 -0.60 -9.33 -4.50
CA THR A 19 -0.82 -8.11 -5.31
C THR A 19 0.31 -7.10 -5.26
N GLY A 20 1.08 -6.99 -4.17
CA GLY A 20 2.05 -5.90 -4.04
C GLY A 20 3.29 -6.23 -3.24
N GLY A 21 3.31 -7.35 -2.50
CA GLY A 21 4.35 -7.60 -1.51
C GLY A 21 3.99 -6.95 -0.16
N HIS A 22 4.43 -7.58 0.93
CA HIS A 22 3.92 -7.32 2.29
C HIS A 22 3.85 -5.86 2.72
N TYR A 23 4.76 -5.01 2.21
CA TYR A 23 4.90 -3.61 2.63
C TYR A 23 4.25 -2.60 1.68
N GLY A 24 3.69 -3.02 0.55
CA GLY A 24 3.24 -2.13 -0.53
C GLY A 24 3.82 -2.53 -1.89
N VAL A 25 3.21 -2.02 -2.95
CA VAL A 25 3.55 -2.35 -4.36
C VAL A 25 4.94 -1.86 -4.74
N VAL A 26 5.68 -2.67 -5.48
CA VAL A 26 7.01 -2.35 -6.01
C VAL A 26 7.00 -2.34 -7.53
N SER A 27 7.76 -1.43 -8.13
CA SER A 27 8.05 -1.42 -9.57
C SER A 27 9.56 -1.45 -9.80
N ILE A 28 10.02 -2.33 -10.67
CA ILE A 28 11.42 -2.35 -11.11
C ILE A 28 11.47 -1.68 -12.49
N GLY A 29 11.96 -0.45 -12.55
CA GLY A 29 11.96 0.35 -13.77
C GLY A 29 10.62 1.06 -14.00
N LYS A 30 10.17 1.12 -15.26
CA LYS A 30 8.86 1.72 -15.58
C LYS A 30 7.76 0.71 -15.20
N PRO A 31 6.70 1.13 -14.48
CA PRO A 31 5.60 0.24 -14.15
C PRO A 31 4.90 -0.25 -15.42
N ASP A 32 4.68 -1.56 -15.45
CA ASP A 32 3.81 -2.23 -16.40
C ASP A 32 2.35 -2.20 -15.93
N ASP A 33 1.45 -2.75 -16.73
CA ASP A 33 0.02 -2.73 -16.45
C ASP A 33 -0.33 -3.48 -15.15
N GLU A 34 0.37 -4.58 -14.85
CA GLU A 34 0.17 -5.34 -13.62
C GLU A 34 0.55 -4.51 -12.39
N THR A 35 1.69 -3.82 -12.43
CA THR A 35 2.13 -2.91 -11.38
C THR A 35 1.14 -1.76 -11.18
N LEU A 36 0.60 -1.22 -12.27
CA LEU A 36 -0.38 -0.12 -12.21
C LEU A 36 -1.69 -0.57 -11.57
N GLU A 37 -2.18 -1.77 -11.91
CA GLU A 37 -3.38 -2.33 -11.27
C GLU A 37 -3.15 -2.64 -9.79
N ALA A 38 -1.99 -3.19 -9.44
CA ALA A 38 -1.60 -3.39 -8.04
C ALA A 38 -1.61 -2.07 -7.26
N CYS A 39 -1.07 -0.99 -7.83
CA CYS A 39 -1.07 0.34 -7.20
C CYS A 39 -2.49 0.86 -6.94
N LYS A 40 -3.39 0.70 -7.92
CA LYS A 40 -4.80 1.11 -7.78
C LYS A 40 -5.50 0.32 -6.67
N GLU A 41 -5.25 -0.98 -6.61
CA GLU A 41 -5.86 -1.88 -5.64
C GLU A 41 -5.34 -1.62 -4.22
N PHE A 42 -4.04 -1.33 -4.05
CA PHE A 42 -3.50 -0.87 -2.77
C PHE A 42 -4.11 0.48 -2.34
N GLY A 43 -4.21 1.44 -3.27
CA GLY A 43 -4.87 2.73 -3.01
C GLY A 43 -6.34 2.59 -2.59
N ARG A 44 -7.08 1.67 -3.23
CA ARG A 44 -8.46 1.33 -2.84
C ARG A 44 -8.52 0.83 -1.41
N ARG A 45 -7.63 -0.10 -1.01
CA ARG A 45 -7.55 -0.62 0.37
C ARG A 45 -7.25 0.46 1.40
N VAL A 46 -6.33 1.37 1.10
CA VAL A 46 -6.05 2.54 1.96
C VAL A 46 -7.31 3.38 2.14
N GLY A 47 -8.02 3.70 1.05
CA GLY A 47 -9.26 4.46 1.10
C GLY A 47 -10.38 3.77 1.89
N GLU A 48 -10.50 2.45 1.76
CA GLU A 48 -11.45 1.67 2.55
C GLU A 48 -11.13 1.65 4.04
N LEU A 49 -9.84 1.57 4.40
CA LEU A 49 -9.41 1.66 5.79
C LEU A 49 -9.79 3.02 6.38
N VAL A 50 -9.49 4.11 5.66
CA VAL A 50 -9.85 5.48 6.09
C VAL A 50 -11.35 5.59 6.35
N LYS A 51 -12.19 5.08 5.45
CA LYS A 51 -13.67 5.09 5.61
C LYS A 51 -14.18 4.28 6.80
N LYS A 52 -13.41 3.29 7.30
CA LYS A 52 -13.79 2.48 8.48
C LYS A 52 -13.37 3.12 9.79
N LEU A 53 -12.32 3.95 9.75
CA LEU A 53 -11.77 4.63 10.93
C LEU A 53 -12.37 6.03 11.14
N GLY A 54 -13.03 6.59 10.12
CA GLY A 54 -13.73 7.88 10.16
C GLY A 54 -15.24 7.74 10.29
#